data_AF-A0A2E9ABG8-F1
#
_entry.id   AF-A0A2E9ABG8-F1
#
_cell.length_a   1.000
_cell.length_b   1.000
_cell.length_c   1.000
_cell.angle_alpha   90.00
_cell.angle_beta   90.00
_cell.angle_gamma   90.00
#
_symmetry.space_group_name_H-M   'P 1'
#
loop_
_entity.id
_entity.type
_entity.pdbx_description
1 polymer ?
#
loop_
_entity_poly.entity_id
_entity_poly.type
_entity_poly.pdbx_seq_one_letter_code
_entity_poly.pdbx_strand_id
1 'polypeptide(L)'
;MRRRFGKLIAELGDVDEKIYVLVGDIGYRVFDEFRVRHPSRFINMGICEQSIIGVSAGMALEGLKPWVYTITPFLIERPFEQIKLDIDQQNVNVKLVGYADYPTQGPTHSELDGKKLMGLFSNIKSFFPKDGDETSEMIREAYTIMGPAFVSLKSDPLLSSSITQTE
;
A
#
# COMPACT_ATOMS: atom_id res chain seq x y z
N MET A 1 9.04 4.09 -7.51
CA MET A 1 7.67 4.32 -7.04
C MET A 1 7.55 4.45 -5.51
N ARG A 2 8.01 3.49 -4.69
CA ARG A 2 7.84 3.55 -3.21
C ARG A 2 8.24 4.86 -2.52
N ARG A 3 9.38 5.45 -2.89
CA ARG A 3 9.82 6.75 -2.33
C ARG A 3 8.84 7.88 -2.66
N ARG A 4 8.27 7.86 -3.87
CA ARG A 4 7.27 8.84 -4.31
C ARG A 4 5.99 8.69 -3.51
N PHE A 5 5.53 7.45 -3.30
CA PHE A 5 4.42 7.17 -2.39
C PHE A 5 4.71 7.66 -0.96
N GLY A 6 5.87 7.33 -0.40
CA GLY A 6 6.29 7.74 0.95
C GLY A 6 6.22 9.26 1.19
N LYS A 7 6.75 10.05 0.25
CA LYS A 7 6.65 11.51 0.28
C LYS A 7 5.19 11.99 0.20
N LEU A 8 4.45 11.45 -0.77
CA LEU A 8 3.07 11.86 -1.04
C LEU A 8 2.12 11.53 0.12
N ILE A 9 2.24 10.36 0.76
CA ILE A 9 1.38 10.02 1.90
C ILE A 9 1.65 10.92 3.10
N ALA A 10 2.89 11.39 3.25
CA ALA A 10 3.25 12.32 4.31
C ALA A 10 2.71 13.73 4.03
N GLU A 11 2.72 14.20 2.78
CA GLU A 11 2.01 15.42 2.35
C GLU A 11 0.49 15.31 2.56
N LEU A 12 -0.11 14.18 2.20
CA LEU A 12 -1.55 13.93 2.45
C LEU A 12 -1.86 13.91 3.96
N GLY A 13 -0.95 13.37 4.76
CA GLY A 13 -1.06 13.39 6.22
C GLY A 13 -1.11 14.81 6.80
N ASP A 14 -0.46 15.80 6.19
CA ASP A 14 -0.51 17.20 6.66
C ASP A 14 -1.90 17.82 6.56
N VAL A 15 -2.71 17.36 5.60
CA VAL A 15 -4.03 17.95 5.30
C VAL A 15 -5.21 17.05 5.69
N ASP A 16 -4.95 15.78 6.01
CA ASP A 16 -5.96 14.83 6.46
C ASP A 16 -5.51 14.10 7.72
N GLU A 17 -6.06 14.53 8.86
CA GLU A 17 -5.80 13.97 10.19
C GLU A 17 -6.30 12.52 10.35
N LYS A 18 -7.20 12.06 9.48
CA LYS A 18 -7.75 10.70 9.52
C LYS A 18 -6.84 9.68 8.86
N ILE A 19 -5.78 10.10 8.17
CA ILE A 19 -4.81 9.18 7.57
C ILE A 19 -3.94 8.56 8.64
N TYR A 20 -3.90 7.22 8.65
CA TYR A 20 -2.97 6.41 9.44
C TYR A 20 -2.18 5.52 8.50
N VAL A 21 -0.87 5.39 8.72
CA VAL A 21 0.00 4.48 7.96
C VAL A 21 0.31 3.28 8.83
N LEU A 22 -0.13 2.11 8.40
CA LEU A 22 0.17 0.84 9.05
C LEU A 22 1.15 0.05 8.18
N VAL A 23 2.20 -0.49 8.78
CA VAL A 23 3.23 -1.25 8.06
C VAL A 23 3.45 -2.63 8.68
N GLY A 24 3.78 -3.59 7.83
CA GLY A 24 4.56 -4.75 8.27
C GLY A 24 6.02 -4.35 8.53
N ASP A 25 6.76 -5.14 9.30
CA ASP A 25 8.15 -4.82 9.74
C ASP A 25 9.22 -4.82 8.62
N ILE A 26 8.84 -4.51 7.37
CA ILE A 26 9.71 -4.55 6.21
C ILE A 26 9.58 -3.29 5.34
N GLY A 27 10.74 -2.76 4.94
CA GLY A 27 10.82 -1.68 3.94
C GLY A 27 10.17 -0.36 4.37
N TYR A 28 9.83 -0.19 5.65
CA TYR A 28 9.08 0.97 6.14
C TYR A 28 9.88 2.27 6.24
N ARG A 29 11.21 2.24 6.03
CA ARG A 29 12.06 3.44 5.97
C ARG A 29 11.63 4.43 4.88
N VAL A 30 10.84 3.98 3.90
CA VAL A 30 10.20 4.87 2.91
C VAL A 30 9.23 5.88 3.54
N PHE A 31 8.82 5.67 4.80
CA PHE A 31 7.91 6.54 5.55
C PHE A 31 8.61 7.36 6.64
N ASP A 32 9.93 7.50 6.62
CA ASP A 32 10.62 8.29 7.65
C ASP A 32 10.10 9.74 7.72
N GLU A 33 9.74 10.32 6.58
CA GLU A 33 9.11 11.65 6.52
C GLU A 33 7.72 11.69 7.17
N PHE A 34 6.89 10.65 6.97
CA PHE A 34 5.60 10.52 7.65
C PHE A 34 5.79 10.35 9.16
N ARG A 35 6.77 9.53 9.58
CA ARG A 35 7.05 9.24 11.00
C ARG A 35 7.51 10.48 11.76
N VAL A 36 8.30 11.33 11.13
CA VAL A 36 8.77 12.59 11.75
C VAL A 36 7.60 13.58 11.86
N ARG A 37 6.78 13.72 10.81
CA ARG A 37 5.68 14.69 10.79
C ARG A 37 4.46 14.26 11.61
N HIS A 38 4.13 12.97 11.58
CA HIS A 38 2.88 12.40 12.09
C HIS A 38 3.13 11.15 12.97
N PRO A 39 3.99 11.23 14.01
CA PRO A 39 4.47 10.06 14.75
C PRO A 39 3.35 9.22 15.41
N SER A 40 2.26 9.85 15.85
CA SER A 40 1.13 9.15 16.48
C SER A 40 0.25 8.39 15.48
N ARG A 41 0.43 8.61 14.17
CA ARG A 41 -0.39 8.03 13.09
C ARG A 41 0.37 7.02 12.24
N PHE A 42 1.59 6.67 12.65
CA PHE A 42 2.38 5.61 12.04
C PHE A 42 2.45 4.40 12.98
N ILE A 43 2.00 3.24 12.51
CA ILE A 43 1.92 2.02 13.32
C ILE A 43 2.69 0.90 12.61
N ASN A 44 3.77 0.43 13.22
CA ASN A 44 4.42 -0.82 12.80
C ASN A 44 3.81 -1.97 13.59
N MET A 45 3.16 -2.89 12.89
CA MET A 45 2.43 -4.03 13.45
C MET A 45 3.27 -5.32 13.53
N GLY A 46 4.55 -5.28 13.16
CA GLY A 46 5.37 -6.49 13.10
C GLY A 46 5.08 -7.34 11.86
N ILE A 47 5.38 -8.65 11.94
CA ILE A 47 5.07 -9.63 10.90
C ILE A 47 3.72 -10.29 11.22
N CYS A 48 2.65 -9.48 11.16
CA CYS A 48 1.30 -9.86 11.57
C CYS A 48 0.28 -9.49 10.48
N GLU A 49 0.43 -10.01 9.26
CA GLU A 49 -0.33 -9.52 8.10
C GLU A 49 -1.83 -9.80 8.16
N GLN A 50 -2.29 -10.85 8.84
CA GLN A 50 -3.73 -11.02 9.09
C GLN A 50 -4.26 -9.97 10.07
N SER A 51 -3.50 -9.70 11.13
CA SER A 51 -3.90 -8.73 12.17
C SER A 51 -3.91 -7.29 11.65
N ILE A 52 -2.92 -6.89 10.84
CA ILE A 52 -2.89 -5.52 10.27
C ILE A 52 -4.11 -5.25 9.40
N ILE A 53 -4.60 -6.24 8.64
CA ILE A 53 -5.81 -6.12 7.82
C ILE A 53 -7.05 -5.97 8.70
N GLY A 54 -7.25 -6.85 9.69
CA GLY A 54 -8.40 -6.76 10.60
C GLY A 54 -8.42 -5.46 11.42
N VAL A 55 -7.25 -5.02 11.93
CA VAL A 55 -7.10 -3.73 12.62
C VAL A 55 -7.46 -2.58 11.69
N SER A 56 -6.97 -2.60 10.45
CA SER A 56 -7.27 -1.56 9.46
C SER A 56 -8.75 -1.52 9.11
N ALA A 57 -9.41 -2.67 8.94
CA ALA A 57 -10.85 -2.71 8.72
C ALA A 57 -11.63 -2.06 9.87
N GLY A 58 -11.28 -2.40 11.12
CA GLY A 58 -11.86 -1.77 12.31
C GLY A 58 -11.61 -0.25 12.37
N MET A 59 -10.39 0.20 12.10
CA MET A 59 -10.07 1.64 12.04
C MET A 59 -10.91 2.37 10.98
N ALA A 60 -11.11 1.76 9.81
CA ALA A 60 -11.92 2.34 8.75
C ALA A 60 -13.41 2.44 9.14
N LEU A 61 -13.94 1.45 9.88
CA LEU A 61 -15.30 1.50 10.43
C LEU A 61 -15.49 2.61 11.46
N GLU A 62 -14.46 2.93 12.23
CA GLU A 62 -14.42 4.09 13.15
C GLU A 62 -14.14 5.43 12.44
N GLY A 63 -14.17 5.44 11.11
CA GLY A 63 -14.06 6.66 10.30
C GLY A 63 -12.63 7.16 10.08
N LEU A 64 -11.60 6.37 10.41
CA LEU A 64 -10.22 6.62 10.02
C LEU A 64 -9.96 6.18 8.57
N LYS A 65 -8.81 6.56 8.03
CA LYS A 65 -8.37 6.24 6.66
C LYS A 65 -7.02 5.50 6.70
N PRO A 66 -7.02 4.20 7.03
CA PRO A 66 -5.79 3.41 7.11
C PRO A 66 -5.20 3.13 5.73
N TRP A 67 -3.90 3.36 5.62
CA TRP A 67 -3.04 3.00 4.49
C TRP A 67 -2.09 1.90 4.94
N VAL A 68 -2.31 0.69 4.44
CA VAL A 68 -1.55 -0.51 4.80
C VAL A 68 -0.45 -0.74 3.77
N TYR A 69 0.79 -0.91 4.24
CA TYR A 69 1.93 -1.15 3.36
C TYR A 69 2.76 -2.35 3.79
N THR A 70 3.01 -3.26 2.84
CA THR A 70 4.00 -4.34 2.93
C THR A 70 4.30 -4.89 1.53
N ILE A 71 5.02 -6.01 1.43
CA ILE A 71 5.28 -6.73 0.18
C ILE A 71 3.97 -7.29 -0.38
N THR A 72 3.75 -7.24 -1.69
CA THR A 72 2.45 -7.57 -2.30
C THR A 72 1.92 -8.96 -1.88
N PRO A 73 2.64 -10.09 -2.05
CA PRO A 73 2.18 -11.38 -1.52
C PRO A 73 1.81 -11.38 -0.03
N PHE A 74 2.56 -10.68 0.81
CA PHE A 74 2.27 -10.60 2.24
C PHE A 74 1.03 -9.74 2.51
N LEU A 75 0.80 -8.74 1.66
CA LEU A 75 -0.35 -7.86 1.76
C LEU A 75 -1.64 -8.56 1.33
N ILE A 76 -1.63 -9.35 0.25
CA ILE A 76 -2.86 -9.85 -0.37
C ILE A 76 -3.04 -11.38 -0.37
N GLU A 77 -1.97 -12.15 -0.43
CA GLU A 77 -2.07 -13.62 -0.47
C GLU A 77 -2.15 -14.20 0.95
N ARG A 78 -1.29 -13.71 1.86
CA ARG A 78 -1.23 -14.22 3.24
C ARG A 78 -2.49 -13.91 4.06
N PRO A 79 -3.07 -12.70 4.01
CA PRO A 79 -4.34 -12.37 4.69
C PRO A 79 -5.53 -12.36 3.72
N PHE A 80 -5.55 -13.24 2.72
CA PHE A 80 -6.56 -13.24 1.67
C PHE A 80 -8.00 -13.30 2.21
N GLU A 81 -8.24 -14.14 3.22
CA GLU A 81 -9.57 -14.25 3.83
C GLU A 81 -9.97 -12.97 4.58
N GLN A 82 -9.05 -12.34 5.31
CA GLN A 82 -9.31 -11.08 6.00
C GLN A 82 -9.61 -9.95 4.99
N ILE A 83 -8.91 -9.89 3.87
CA ILE A 83 -9.24 -8.92 2.81
C ILE A 83 -10.62 -9.19 2.25
N LYS A 84 -10.93 -10.46 1.94
CA LYS A 84 -12.23 -10.86 1.40
C LYS A 84 -13.38 -10.48 2.34
N LEU A 85 -13.26 -10.81 3.62
CA LEU A 85 -14.35 -10.68 4.59
C LEU A 85 -14.40 -9.30 5.26
N ASP A 86 -13.26 -8.76 5.66
CA ASP A 86 -13.19 -7.56 6.50
C ASP A 86 -13.10 -6.29 5.66
N ILE A 87 -12.50 -6.37 4.45
CA ILE A 87 -12.32 -5.22 3.55
C ILE A 87 -13.32 -5.21 2.40
N ASP A 88 -13.26 -6.22 1.53
CA ASP A 88 -14.05 -6.26 0.29
C ASP A 88 -15.54 -6.37 0.60
N GLN A 89 -15.95 -7.39 1.36
CA GLN A 89 -17.36 -7.63 1.68
C GLN A 89 -18.02 -6.47 2.45
N GLN A 90 -17.27 -5.82 3.35
CA GLN A 90 -17.77 -4.67 4.13
C GLN A 90 -17.61 -3.33 3.40
N ASN A 91 -16.92 -3.31 2.26
CA ASN A 91 -16.62 -2.11 1.48
C ASN A 91 -16.01 -0.96 2.31
N VAL A 92 -15.11 -1.30 3.25
CA VAL A 92 -14.51 -0.32 4.17
C VAL A 92 -13.37 0.46 3.52
N ASN A 93 -13.15 1.70 3.98
CA ASN A 93 -12.22 2.65 3.36
C ASN A 93 -10.74 2.38 3.73
N VAL A 94 -10.22 1.22 3.35
CA VAL A 94 -8.81 0.81 3.57
C VAL A 94 -8.03 0.91 2.27
N LYS A 95 -6.84 1.49 2.31
CA LYS A 95 -5.94 1.59 1.14
C LYS A 95 -4.80 0.60 1.31
N LEU A 96 -4.77 -0.42 0.45
CA LEU A 96 -3.76 -1.47 0.42
C LEU A 96 -2.66 -1.07 -0.57
N VAL A 97 -1.42 -0.90 -0.12
CA VAL A 97 -0.29 -0.52 -0.98
C VAL A 97 0.80 -1.58 -0.91
N GLY A 98 0.86 -2.42 -1.94
CA GLY A 98 1.83 -3.50 -2.06
C GLY A 98 3.10 -3.05 -2.77
N TYR A 99 4.22 -3.70 -2.48
CA TYR A 99 5.40 -3.64 -3.35
C TYR A 99 5.76 -5.03 -3.90
N ALA A 100 5.77 -5.15 -5.23
CA ALA A 100 5.83 -6.43 -5.94
C ALA A 100 7.22 -6.82 -6.49
N ASP A 101 8.25 -6.01 -6.25
CA ASP A 101 9.59 -6.20 -6.85
C ASP A 101 10.53 -7.04 -5.97
N TYR A 102 10.13 -8.28 -5.69
CA TYR A 102 10.97 -9.29 -5.04
C TYR A 102 11.00 -10.64 -5.80
N PRO A 103 11.20 -10.66 -7.14
CA PRO A 103 11.01 -11.85 -7.96
C PRO A 103 12.05 -12.97 -7.69
N THR A 104 13.20 -12.64 -7.10
CA THR A 104 14.30 -13.58 -6.86
C THR A 104 14.33 -14.13 -5.43
N GLN A 105 13.46 -13.66 -4.54
CA GLN A 105 13.47 -14.00 -3.10
C GLN A 105 12.66 -15.27 -2.77
N GLY A 106 12.40 -16.09 -3.79
CA GLY A 106 11.67 -17.34 -3.68
C GLY A 106 10.15 -17.19 -3.72
N PRO A 107 9.43 -18.32 -3.75
CA PRO A 107 7.99 -18.37 -4.07
C PRO A 107 7.10 -17.63 -3.06
N THR A 108 7.59 -17.37 -1.85
CA THR A 108 6.84 -16.62 -0.83
C THR A 108 6.85 -15.11 -1.05
N HIS A 109 7.85 -14.59 -1.79
CA HIS A 109 8.03 -13.15 -2.03
C HIS A 109 7.70 -12.75 -3.47
N SER A 110 7.75 -13.69 -4.41
CA SER A 110 7.43 -13.45 -5.81
C SER A 110 5.92 -13.39 -6.02
N GLU A 111 5.43 -12.24 -6.49
CA GLU A 111 4.04 -12.06 -6.92
C GLU A 111 3.73 -13.01 -8.10
N LEU A 112 2.62 -13.76 -8.00
CA LEU A 112 2.14 -14.60 -9.10
C LEU A 112 1.49 -13.75 -10.20
N ASP A 113 0.35 -13.15 -9.86
CA ASP A 113 -0.39 -12.22 -10.72
C ASP A 113 -1.32 -11.38 -9.84
N GLY A 114 -0.79 -10.25 -9.34
CA GLY A 114 -1.57 -9.35 -8.49
C GLY A 114 -2.80 -8.78 -9.19
N LYS A 115 -2.77 -8.61 -10.52
CA LYS A 115 -3.92 -8.10 -11.27
C LYS A 115 -5.06 -9.10 -11.31
N LYS A 116 -4.75 -10.37 -11.60
CA LYS A 116 -5.76 -11.44 -11.61
C LYS A 116 -6.29 -11.74 -10.21
N LEU A 117 -5.41 -11.76 -9.20
CA LEU A 117 -5.82 -12.01 -7.82
C LEU A 117 -6.74 -10.89 -7.30
N MET A 118 -6.40 -9.63 -7.55
CA MET A 118 -7.25 -8.51 -7.15
C MET A 118 -8.56 -8.44 -7.93
N GLY A 119 -8.60 -9.00 -9.14
CA GLY A 119 -9.84 -9.16 -9.92
C GLY A 119 -10.85 -10.15 -9.32
N LEU A 120 -10.50 -10.87 -8.25
CA LEU A 120 -11.44 -11.72 -7.51
C LEU A 120 -12.34 -10.92 -6.55
N PHE A 121 -11.94 -9.70 -6.19
CA PHE A 121 -12.66 -8.83 -5.25
C PHE A 121 -13.62 -7.90 -6.00
N SER A 122 -14.79 -7.63 -5.40
CA SER A 122 -15.86 -6.89 -6.10
C SER A 122 -15.80 -5.39 -5.89
N ASN A 123 -15.31 -4.95 -4.73
CA ASN A 123 -15.33 -3.55 -4.30
C ASN A 123 -13.94 -2.89 -4.33
N ILE A 124 -12.85 -3.67 -4.35
CA ILE A 124 -11.50 -3.12 -4.29
C ILE A 124 -11.05 -2.58 -5.65
N LYS A 125 -11.00 -1.25 -5.78
CA LYS A 125 -10.45 -0.60 -6.97
C LYS A 125 -8.92 -0.73 -7.01
N SER A 126 -8.40 -1.30 -8.10
CA SER A 126 -6.98 -1.64 -8.20
C SER A 126 -6.21 -0.74 -9.18
N PHE A 127 -5.00 -0.35 -8.78
CA PHE A 127 -4.10 0.54 -9.50
C PHE A 127 -2.74 -0.12 -9.72
N PHE A 128 -2.19 0.04 -10.92
CA PHE A 128 -0.92 -0.57 -11.34
C PHE A 128 -0.06 0.49 -12.05
N PRO A 129 0.50 1.47 -11.31
CA PRO A 129 1.30 2.53 -11.90
C PRO A 129 2.55 1.99 -12.59
N LYS A 130 2.91 2.56 -13.73
CA LYS A 130 4.11 2.15 -14.51
C LYS A 130 5.40 2.88 -14.10
N ASP A 131 5.27 4.06 -13.48
CA ASP A 131 6.38 4.93 -13.09
C ASP A 131 6.00 5.81 -11.87
N GLY A 132 6.92 6.67 -11.43
CA GLY A 132 6.72 7.58 -10.31
C GLY A 132 5.65 8.65 -10.55
N ASP A 133 5.44 9.09 -11.77
CA ASP A 133 4.44 10.12 -12.07
C ASP A 133 3.03 9.53 -12.00
N GLU A 134 2.80 8.37 -12.65
CA GLU A 134 1.55 7.62 -12.49
C GLU A 134 1.31 7.19 -11.04
N THR A 135 2.36 6.85 -10.28
CA THR A 135 2.23 6.58 -8.84
C THR A 135 1.59 7.77 -8.12
N SER A 136 1.97 8.99 -8.48
CA SER A 136 1.46 10.20 -7.83
C SER A 136 -0.02 10.42 -8.14
N GLU A 137 -0.39 10.25 -9.41
CA GLU A 137 -1.77 10.39 -9.88
C GLU A 137 -2.68 9.33 -9.27
N MET A 138 -2.28 8.05 -9.35
CA MET A 138 -3.09 6.94 -8.85
C MET A 138 -3.23 6.94 -7.32
N ILE A 139 -2.21 7.40 -6.58
CA ILE A 139 -2.35 7.56 -5.12
C ILE A 139 -3.32 8.69 -4.77
N ARG A 140 -3.30 9.81 -5.52
CA ARG A 140 -4.28 10.89 -5.33
C ARG A 140 -5.70 10.43 -5.68
N GLU A 141 -5.85 9.62 -6.72
CA GLU A 141 -7.14 9.00 -7.06
C GLU A 141 -7.59 7.99 -6.00
N ALA A 142 -6.70 7.12 -5.52
CA ALA A 142 -6.97 6.19 -4.43
C ALA A 142 -7.42 6.91 -3.15
N TYR A 143 -6.85 8.09 -2.89
CA TYR A 143 -7.21 8.95 -1.75
C TYR A 143 -8.61 9.55 -1.86
N THR A 144 -9.09 9.90 -3.05
CA THR A 144 -10.44 10.50 -3.24
C THR A 144 -11.56 9.47 -3.19
N ILE A 145 -11.24 8.19 -3.39
CA ILE A 145 -12.21 7.09 -3.31
C ILE A 145 -12.66 6.88 -1.86
N MET A 146 -13.97 6.85 -1.63
CA MET A 146 -14.57 6.40 -0.37
C MET A 146 -14.92 4.91 -0.50
N GLY A 147 -14.00 4.05 -0.07
CA GLY A 147 -14.05 2.60 -0.27
C GLY A 147 -12.65 2.01 -0.43
N PRO A 148 -12.50 0.68 -0.52
CA PRO A 148 -11.19 0.07 -0.52
C PRO A 148 -10.48 0.25 -1.86
N ALA A 149 -9.16 0.40 -1.81
CA ALA A 149 -8.33 0.48 -2.99
C ALA A 149 -7.04 -0.31 -2.81
N PHE A 150 -6.52 -0.86 -3.90
CA PHE A 150 -5.22 -1.51 -3.96
C PHE A 150 -4.30 -0.80 -4.94
N VAL A 151 -3.04 -0.60 -4.55
CA VAL A 151 -2.00 -0.03 -5.43
C VAL A 151 -0.79 -0.97 -5.43
N SER A 152 -0.44 -1.54 -6.58
CA SER A 152 0.75 -2.38 -6.73
C SER A 152 1.94 -1.53 -7.18
N LEU A 153 2.87 -1.26 -6.28
CA LEU A 153 4.08 -0.50 -6.56
C LEU A 153 5.20 -1.43 -7.03
N LYS A 154 6.02 -0.91 -7.96
CA LYS A 154 7.25 -1.55 -8.43
C LYS A 154 8.42 -0.57 -8.38
N SER A 155 9.60 -1.04 -8.75
CA SER A 155 10.77 -0.17 -8.99
C SER A 155 10.47 0.69 -10.19
N ASP A 156 10.97 1.91 -10.15
CA ASP A 156 10.71 2.85 -11.22
C ASP A 156 11.70 2.61 -12.37
N PRO A 157 11.23 2.22 -13.56
CA PRO A 157 12.12 1.90 -14.68
C PRO A 157 12.87 3.14 -15.19
N LEU A 158 12.31 4.34 -15.00
CA LEU A 158 12.89 5.60 -15.48
C LEU A 158 14.03 6.11 -14.58
N LEU A 159 14.10 5.65 -13.33
CA LEU A 159 15.20 5.94 -12.40
C LEU A 159 16.40 5.02 -12.60
N SER A 160 16.21 3.81 -13.13
CA SER A 160 17.31 2.89 -13.44
C SER A 160 18.07 3.26 -14.72
N SER A 161 17.42 3.90 -15.69
CA SER A 161 18.03 4.30 -16.96
C SER A 161 18.85 5.60 -16.89
N SER A 162 18.64 6.41 -15.86
CA SER A 162 19.33 7.71 -15.71
C SER A 162 20.76 7.58 -15.16
N ILE A 163 21.12 6.42 -14.59
CA ILE A 163 22.47 6.17 -14.05
C ILE A 163 23.42 5.59 -15.12
N THR A 164 22.88 4.98 -16.17
CA THR A 164 23.66 4.32 -17.25
C THR A 164 23.85 5.17 -18.51
N GLN A 165 23.43 6.43 -18.53
CA GLN A 165 23.65 7.36 -19.67
C GLN A 165 24.64 8.48 -19.37
N THR A 166 25.66 8.20 -18.54
CA THR A 166 26.85 9.06 -18.42
C THR A 166 28.08 8.25 -18.80
N GLU A 167 28.31 8.12 -20.11
CA GLU A 167 29.62 7.89 -20.72
C GLU A 167 29.79 8.87 -21.89
#